data_AF-A0A1W2WRD6-F1
#
_entry.id   AF-A0A1W2WRD6-F1
#
_cell.length_a   1.000
_cell.length_b   1.000
_cell.length_c   1.000
_cell.angle_alpha   90.00
_cell.angle_beta   90.00
_cell.angle_gamma   90.00
#
_symmetry.space_group_name_H-M   'P 1'
#
loop_
_entity.id
_entity.type
_entity.pdbx_description
1 polymer ?
#
loop_
_entity_poly.entity_id
_entity_poly.type
_entity_poly.pdbx_seq_one_letter_code
_entity_poly.pdbx_strand_id
1 'polypeptide(L)'
;MQRNVLKYTLFIMVTFTNTFRVYGEANGGENKDTQSEYCWQTESFTIDVACHICSSHETSLHPACLFTGYIEQVKCETSGVSIKSCPMDMERETKIFWQFEGVVIVLSLISGLVVMQRMRKLNQENIERIQRQISSL
;
A
#
# COMPACT_ATOMS: atom_id res chain seq x y z
N MET A 1 -32.73 -8.51 15.02
CA MET A 1 -31.35 -7.98 15.15
C MET A 1 -30.35 -8.61 14.17
N GLN A 2 -30.28 -9.94 13.99
CA GLN A 2 -29.33 -10.60 13.06
C GLN A 2 -29.43 -10.17 11.59
N ARG A 3 -30.65 -9.90 11.09
CA ARG A 3 -30.88 -9.46 9.70
C ARG A 3 -30.24 -8.09 9.38
N ASN A 4 -30.09 -7.22 10.39
CA ASN A 4 -29.44 -5.93 10.19
C ASN A 4 -27.92 -6.11 10.19
N VAL A 5 -27.39 -6.97 11.07
CA VAL A 5 -25.96 -7.29 11.13
C VAL A 5 -25.48 -7.93 9.82
N LEU A 6 -26.23 -8.88 9.25
CA LEU A 6 -25.89 -9.51 7.98
C LEU A 6 -25.86 -8.49 6.81
N LYS A 7 -26.79 -7.54 6.82
CA LYS A 7 -26.82 -6.42 5.86
C LYS A 7 -25.61 -5.50 6.03
N TYR A 8 -25.25 -5.15 7.26
CA TYR A 8 -24.06 -4.33 7.53
C TYR A 8 -22.76 -5.05 7.16
N THR A 9 -22.61 -6.33 7.45
CA THR A 9 -21.42 -7.10 7.04
C THR A 9 -21.32 -7.24 5.52
N LEU A 10 -22.44 -7.50 4.83
CA LEU A 10 -22.44 -7.54 3.36
C LEU A 10 -22.11 -6.17 2.76
N PHE A 11 -22.66 -5.09 3.32
CA PHE A 11 -22.40 -3.74 2.87
C PHE A 11 -20.92 -3.37 3.03
N ILE A 12 -20.31 -3.66 4.19
CA ILE A 12 -18.88 -3.43 4.47
C ILE A 12 -17.99 -4.23 3.51
N MET A 13 -18.29 -5.51 3.28
CA MET A 13 -17.53 -6.36 2.35
C MET A 13 -17.61 -5.86 0.90
N VAL A 14 -18.78 -5.39 0.46
CA VAL A 14 -18.99 -4.84 -0.88
C VAL A 14 -18.27 -3.50 -1.03
N THR A 15 -18.35 -2.60 -0.06
CA THR A 15 -17.61 -1.33 -0.11
C THR A 15 -16.10 -1.55 -0.09
N PHE A 16 -15.62 -2.51 0.71
CA PHE A 16 -14.21 -2.82 0.81
C PHE A 16 -13.63 -3.39 -0.49
N THR A 17 -14.33 -4.32 -1.14
CA THR A 17 -13.90 -4.89 -2.43
C THR A 17 -13.84 -3.85 -3.55
N ASN A 18 -14.75 -2.87 -3.55
CA ASN A 18 -14.69 -1.77 -4.51
C ASN A 18 -13.52 -0.81 -4.24
N THR A 19 -13.28 -0.45 -2.98
CA THR A 19 -12.16 0.44 -2.61
C THR A 19 -10.79 -0.21 -2.83
N PHE A 20 -10.65 -1.51 -2.55
CA PHE A 20 -9.40 -2.24 -2.79
C PHE A 20 -9.05 -2.33 -4.29
N ARG A 21 -10.06 -2.51 -5.15
CA ARG A 21 -9.86 -2.53 -6.60
C ARG A 21 -9.23 -1.23 -7.11
N VAL A 22 -9.66 -0.10 -6.55
CA VAL A 22 -9.14 1.23 -6.89
C VAL A 22 -7.68 1.43 -6.41
N TYR A 23 -7.26 0.75 -5.35
CA TYR A 23 -5.89 0.84 -4.81
C TYR A 23 -4.88 -0.11 -5.48
N GLY A 24 -5.34 -1.19 -6.12
CA GLY A 24 -4.47 -2.26 -6.65
C GLY A 24 -3.76 -1.98 -7.99
N GLU A 25 -4.19 -0.97 -8.75
CA GLU A 25 -3.61 -0.66 -10.08
C GLU A 25 -2.34 0.21 -10.04
N ALA A 26 -1.85 0.60 -8.87
CA ALA A 26 -0.81 1.64 -8.74
C ALA A 26 0.64 1.14 -8.56
N ASN A 27 0.92 -0.13 -8.27
CA ASN A 27 2.26 -0.55 -7.83
C ASN A 27 2.73 -1.87 -8.48
N GLY A 28 3.38 -1.78 -9.63
CA GLY A 28 4.03 -2.94 -10.24
C GLY A 28 5.01 -2.54 -11.34
N GLY A 29 6.23 -2.17 -10.96
CA GLY A 29 7.31 -1.93 -11.91
C GLY A 29 8.68 -1.79 -11.26
N GLU A 30 9.36 -2.92 -11.01
CA GLU A 30 10.80 -2.95 -10.75
C GLU A 30 11.52 -3.29 -12.06
N ASN A 31 12.53 -2.51 -12.46
CA ASN A 31 13.51 -2.96 -13.45
C ASN A 31 14.90 -2.41 -13.18
N LYS A 32 15.87 -3.33 -13.24
CA LYS A 32 17.29 -3.11 -12.96
C LYS A 32 17.99 -2.61 -14.21
N ASP A 33 18.66 -1.47 -14.12
CA ASP A 33 19.39 -0.90 -15.24
C ASP A 33 20.90 -1.15 -15.16
N THR A 34 21.48 -1.09 -16.35
CA THR A 34 22.70 -1.75 -16.81
C THR A 34 23.98 -1.06 -16.35
N GLN A 35 25.03 -1.85 -16.15
CA GLN A 35 26.34 -1.48 -15.63
C GLN A 35 27.12 -0.54 -16.59
N SER A 36 26.92 0.77 -16.44
CA SER A 36 27.88 1.80 -16.84
C SER A 36 28.37 2.53 -15.60
N GLU A 37 29.68 2.81 -15.53
CA GLU A 37 30.31 3.48 -14.40
C GLU A 37 29.84 4.94 -14.32
N TYR A 38 28.85 5.19 -13.46
CA TYR A 38 28.24 6.52 -13.30
C TYR A 38 28.93 7.32 -12.18
N CYS A 39 29.03 8.65 -12.29
CA CYS A 39 29.78 9.46 -11.32
C CYS A 39 29.24 9.38 -9.88
N TRP A 40 27.93 9.16 -9.71
CA TRP A 40 27.30 8.99 -8.40
C TRP A 40 27.62 7.63 -7.73
N GLN A 41 28.32 6.73 -8.41
CA GLN A 41 28.81 5.47 -7.84
C GLN A 41 30.27 5.58 -7.38
N THR A 42 31.04 6.49 -7.96
CA THR A 42 32.48 6.64 -7.73
C THR A 42 32.82 7.81 -6.80
N GLU A 43 31.99 8.84 -6.77
CA GLU A 43 32.22 10.08 -6.03
C GLU A 43 31.06 10.43 -5.09
N SER A 44 31.34 11.30 -4.09
CA SER A 44 30.28 11.97 -3.36
C SER A 44 29.49 12.89 -4.29
N PHE A 45 28.17 12.85 -4.16
CA PHE A 45 27.26 13.65 -4.94
C PHE A 45 26.22 14.32 -4.04
N THR A 46 25.68 15.42 -4.52
CA THR A 46 24.54 16.11 -3.92
C THR A 46 23.39 16.13 -4.90
N ILE A 47 22.15 16.03 -4.41
CA ILE A 47 20.96 16.13 -5.24
C ILE A 47 20.72 17.60 -5.54
N ASP A 48 20.86 17.99 -6.80
CA ASP A 48 20.64 19.36 -7.26
C ASP A 48 19.16 19.59 -7.58
N VAL A 49 18.54 18.61 -8.27
CA VAL A 49 17.10 18.61 -8.57
C VAL A 49 16.51 17.29 -8.10
N ALA A 50 15.52 17.39 -7.21
CA ALA A 50 14.78 16.25 -6.70
C ALA A 50 14.05 15.49 -7.83
N CYS A 51 13.75 14.22 -7.57
CA CYS A 51 13.04 13.35 -8.50
C CYS A 51 11.74 14.00 -8.99
N HIS A 52 11.60 14.12 -10.31
CA HIS A 52 10.43 14.68 -10.96
C HIS A 52 10.04 13.90 -12.21
N ILE A 53 8.76 14.03 -12.60
CA ILE A 53 8.26 13.42 -13.82
C ILE A 53 8.90 14.09 -15.02
N CYS A 54 9.33 13.30 -16.00
CA CYS A 54 9.86 13.87 -17.22
C CYS A 54 8.80 14.65 -17.98
N SER A 55 9.21 15.80 -18.51
CA SER A 55 8.45 16.48 -19.56
C SER A 55 8.65 15.78 -20.91
N SER A 56 7.71 15.96 -21.84
CA SER A 56 7.80 15.41 -23.21
C SER A 56 9.11 15.72 -23.94
N HIS A 57 9.73 16.86 -23.64
CA HIS A 57 11.02 17.25 -24.20
C HIS A 57 12.19 16.46 -23.60
N GLU A 58 12.18 16.28 -22.28
CA GLU A 58 13.19 15.54 -21.51
C GLU A 58 13.21 14.05 -21.88
N THR A 59 12.04 13.49 -22.21
CA THR A 59 11.93 12.08 -22.64
C THR A 59 12.70 11.80 -23.93
N SER A 60 12.80 12.78 -24.84
CA SER A 60 13.58 12.63 -26.07
C SER A 60 15.07 12.90 -25.86
N LEU A 61 15.42 13.67 -24.83
CA LEU A 61 16.79 14.14 -24.59
C LEU A 61 17.57 13.19 -23.69
N HIS A 62 16.90 12.60 -22.70
CA HIS A 62 17.51 11.77 -21.68
C HIS A 62 16.95 10.34 -21.74
N PRO A 63 17.77 9.35 -22.16
CA PRO A 63 17.32 7.95 -22.25
C PRO A 63 16.95 7.37 -20.88
N ALA A 64 17.50 7.92 -19.79
CA ALA A 64 17.13 7.56 -18.41
C ALA A 64 15.62 7.74 -18.14
N CYS A 65 14.98 8.67 -18.83
CA CYS A 65 13.55 8.90 -18.72
C CYS A 65 12.72 7.73 -19.29
N LEU A 66 13.23 6.99 -20.28
CA LEU A 66 12.49 5.91 -20.93
C LEU A 66 12.28 4.69 -20.02
N PHE A 67 13.08 4.56 -18.96
CA PHE A 67 13.00 3.42 -18.04
C PHE A 67 11.89 3.59 -17.00
N THR A 68 11.91 4.67 -16.23
CA THR A 68 10.95 4.87 -15.12
C THR A 68 9.97 6.02 -15.38
N GLY A 69 10.24 6.90 -16.33
CA GLY A 69 9.50 8.15 -16.53
C GLY A 69 9.85 9.26 -15.51
N TYR A 70 10.83 9.00 -14.64
CA TYR A 70 11.26 9.93 -13.59
C TYR A 70 12.78 10.07 -13.59
N ILE A 71 13.24 11.30 -13.43
CA ILE A 71 14.66 11.63 -13.39
C ILE A 71 14.98 12.53 -12.21
N GLU A 72 16.21 12.41 -11.72
CA GLU A 72 16.79 13.33 -10.75
C GLU A 72 18.15 13.80 -11.25
N GLN A 73 18.51 15.04 -10.90
CA GLN A 73 19.81 15.61 -11.26
C GLN A 73 20.71 15.60 -10.03
N VAL A 74 21.88 15.00 -10.20
CA VAL A 74 22.91 14.94 -9.18
C VAL A 74 24.12 15.73 -9.61
N LYS A 75 24.71 16.45 -8.66
CA LYS A 75 25.96 17.17 -8.84
C LYS A 75 27.07 16.38 -8.15
N CYS A 76 27.91 15.76 -8.98
CA CYS A 76 29.14 15.09 -8.57
C CYS A 76 30.23 16.14 -8.33
N GLU A 77 31.06 15.93 -7.31
CA GLU A 77 32.08 16.91 -6.90
C GLU A 77 33.14 17.14 -7.98
N THR A 78 33.55 16.10 -8.71
CA THR A 78 34.62 16.17 -9.71
C THR A 78 34.07 16.20 -11.12
N SER A 79 33.06 15.38 -11.39
CA SER A 79 32.51 15.15 -12.74
C SER A 79 31.40 16.12 -13.16
N GLY A 80 30.90 16.95 -12.24
CA GLY A 80 29.87 17.95 -12.51
C GLY A 80 28.43 17.40 -12.45
N VAL A 81 27.52 18.00 -13.23
CA VAL A 81 26.10 17.64 -13.22
C VAL A 81 25.87 16.38 -14.06
N SER A 82 25.17 15.40 -13.49
CA SER A 82 24.79 14.17 -14.15
C SER A 82 23.34 13.81 -13.83
N ILE A 83 22.70 13.12 -14.77
CA ILE A 83 21.27 12.80 -14.70
C ILE A 83 21.11 11.30 -14.51
N LYS A 84 20.31 10.90 -13.52
CA LYS A 84 19.99 9.49 -13.27
C LYS A 84 18.49 9.27 -13.26
N SER A 85 18.09 8.07 -13.68
CA SER A 85 16.72 7.59 -13.48
C SER A 85 16.52 7.33 -11.99
N CYS A 86 15.44 7.88 -11.45
CA CYS A 86 15.06 7.61 -10.08
C CYS A 86 13.89 6.61 -10.11
N PRO A 87 13.94 5.52 -9.35
CA PRO A 87 12.73 4.76 -9.07
C PRO A 87 11.77 5.68 -8.31
N MET A 88 10.46 5.55 -8.54
CA MET A 88 9.46 6.23 -7.71
C MET A 88 9.56 5.72 -6.27
N ASP A 89 10.41 6.40 -5.51
CA ASP A 89 10.81 6.28 -4.11
C ASP A 89 10.22 5.13 -3.28
N MET A 90 11.12 4.31 -2.70
CA MET A 90 10.86 3.50 -1.50
C MET A 90 10.20 4.32 -0.36
N GLU A 91 10.39 5.64 -0.30
CA GLU A 91 9.72 6.52 0.67
C GLU A 91 8.23 6.76 0.37
N ARG A 92 7.82 6.73 -0.91
CA ARG A 92 6.40 6.80 -1.28
C ARG A 92 5.70 5.48 -0.98
N GLU A 93 6.39 4.36 -1.22
CA GLU A 93 5.92 3.03 -0.84
C GLU A 93 5.66 2.93 0.67
N THR A 94 6.54 3.49 1.50
CA THR A 94 6.40 3.41 2.96
C THR A 94 5.15 4.13 3.47
N LYS A 95 4.83 5.32 2.94
CA LYS A 95 3.64 6.09 3.36
C LYS A 95 2.34 5.42 2.93
N ILE A 96 2.32 4.90 1.70
CA ILE A 96 1.15 4.18 1.17
C ILE A 96 0.94 2.87 1.91
N PHE A 97 2.03 2.15 2.21
CA PHE A 97 2.01 0.93 3.01
C PHE A 97 1.42 1.18 4.41
N TRP A 98 1.88 2.22 5.12
CA TRP A 98 1.35 2.56 6.44
C TRP A 98 -0.12 2.96 6.44
N GLN A 99 -0.58 3.67 5.42
CA GLN A 99 -1.99 4.03 5.27
C GLN A 99 -2.85 2.78 5.03
N PHE A 100 -2.39 1.89 4.17
CA PHE A 100 -3.07 0.63 3.88
C PHE A 100 -3.16 -0.28 5.11
N GLU A 101 -2.02 -0.52 5.75
CA GLU A 101 -1.92 -1.37 6.94
C GLU A 101 -2.82 -0.86 8.07
N GLY A 102 -2.83 0.46 8.28
CA GLY A 102 -3.71 1.11 9.26
C GLY A 102 -5.20 0.88 8.98
N VAL A 103 -5.64 1.01 7.73
CA VAL A 103 -7.04 0.76 7.34
C VAL A 103 -7.43 -0.69 7.55
N VAL A 104 -6.56 -1.64 7.17
CA VAL A 104 -6.81 -3.08 7.31
C VAL A 104 -6.90 -3.49 8.79
N ILE A 105 -6.02 -2.96 9.64
CA ILE A 105 -6.05 -3.24 11.09
C ILE A 105 -7.36 -2.74 11.72
N VAL A 106 -7.76 -1.49 11.44
CA VAL A 106 -9.01 -0.93 11.98
C VAL A 106 -10.21 -1.74 11.53
N LEU A 107 -10.25 -2.14 10.26
CA LEU A 107 -11.32 -2.97 9.72
C LEU A 107 -11.38 -4.35 10.40
N SER A 108 -10.22 -4.97 10.64
CA SER A 108 -10.09 -6.25 11.34
C SER A 108 -10.64 -6.16 12.78
N LEU A 109 -10.32 -5.09 13.50
CA LEU A 109 -10.85 -4.85 14.85
C LEU A 109 -12.37 -4.70 14.87
N ILE A 110 -12.93 -3.90 13.95
CA ILE A 110 -14.38 -3.71 13.83
C ILE A 110 -15.06 -5.05 13.54
N SER A 111 -14.51 -5.82 12.59
CA SER A 111 -15.01 -7.16 12.26
C SER A 111 -14.98 -8.10 13.46
N GLY A 112 -13.86 -8.14 14.20
CA GLY A 112 -13.70 -8.95 15.41
C GLY A 112 -14.72 -8.59 16.49
N LEU A 113 -14.95 -7.29 16.74
CA LEU A 113 -15.97 -6.82 17.69
C LEU A 113 -17.38 -7.29 17.29
N VAL A 114 -17.72 -7.18 16.00
CA VAL A 114 -19.02 -7.63 15.48
C VAL A 114 -19.20 -9.13 15.65
N VAL A 115 -18.16 -9.92 15.34
CA VAL A 115 -18.19 -11.38 15.53
C VAL A 115 -18.35 -11.73 17.02
N MET A 116 -17.62 -11.07 17.92
CA MET A 116 -17.75 -11.31 19.36
C MET A 116 -19.15 -11.00 19.89
N GLN A 117 -19.79 -9.93 19.43
CA GLN A 117 -21.17 -9.63 19.81
C GLN A 117 -22.14 -10.73 19.37
N ARG A 118 -21.96 -11.25 18.14
CA ARG A 118 -22.73 -12.41 17.67
C ARG A 118 -22.46 -13.65 18.51
N MET A 119 -21.20 -13.94 18.81
CA MET A 119 -20.81 -15.09 19.61
C MET A 119 -21.41 -15.03 21.01
N ARG A 120 -21.41 -13.86 21.67
CA ARG A 120 -22.05 -13.68 22.99
C ARG A 120 -23.54 -13.98 22.96
N LYS A 121 -24.24 -13.54 21.91
CA LYS A 121 -25.66 -13.85 21.74
C LYS A 121 -25.91 -15.35 21.56
N LEU A 122 -25.11 -16.03 20.74
CA LEU A 122 -25.20 -17.48 20.57
C LEU A 122 -24.86 -18.23 21.87
N ASN A 123 -23.92 -17.71 22.67
CA ASN A 123 -23.51 -18.35 23.91
C ASN A 123 -24.61 -18.32 24.98
N GLN A 124 -25.38 -17.22 25.07
CA GLN A 124 -26.54 -17.14 25.95
C GLN A 124 -27.62 -18.16 25.55
N GLU A 125 -27.93 -18.25 24.26
CA GLU A 125 -28.91 -19.22 23.75
C GLU A 125 -28.46 -20.68 23.93
N ASN A 126 -27.16 -20.96 23.84
CA ASN A 126 -26.61 -22.31 24.07
C ASN A 126 -26.57 -22.70 25.55
N ILE A 127 -26.23 -21.77 26.46
CA ILE A 127 -26.21 -22.04 27.91
C ILE A 127 -27.61 -22.36 28.43
N GLU A 128 -28.63 -21.64 27.97
CA GLU A 128 -30.03 -21.95 28.33
C GLU A 128 -30.47 -23.33 27.83
N ARG A 129 -30.02 -23.74 26.63
CA ARG A 129 -30.31 -25.08 26.09
C ARG A 129 -29.62 -26.18 26.90
N ILE A 130 -28.37 -25.97 27.29
CA ILE A 130 -27.61 -26.91 28.12
C ILE A 130 -28.27 -27.05 29.51
N GLN A 131 -28.65 -25.93 30.16
CA GLN A 131 -29.31 -25.99 31.46
C GLN A 131 -30.64 -26.76 31.44
N ARG A 132 -31.45 -26.59 30.38
CA ARG A 132 -32.70 -27.36 30.23
C ARG A 132 -32.46 -28.86 30.07
N GLN A 133 -31.38 -29.25 29.37
CA GLN A 133 -30.99 -30.66 29.24
C GLN A 133 -30.51 -31.27 30.56
N ILE A 134 -29.82 -30.49 31.41
CA ILE A 134 -29.36 -30.97 32.72
C ILE A 134 -30.52 -31.06 33.73
N SER A 135 -31.51 -30.18 33.66
CA SER A 135 -32.69 -30.21 34.55
C SER A 135 -33.73 -31.28 34.19
N SER A 136 -33.65 -31.84 32.98
CA SER A 136 -34.53 -32.92 32.50
C SER A 136 -33.95 -34.32 32.71
N LEU A 137 -32.72 -34.41 33.23
CA LEU A 137 -32.05 -35.63 33.71
C LEU A 137 -32.37 -35.82 35.19
#